data_AF-A0A847EXE1-F1
#
_entry.id   AF-A0A847EXE1-F1
#
_cell.length_a   1.000
_cell.length_b   1.000
_cell.length_c   1.000
_cell.angle_alpha   90.00
_cell.angle_beta   90.00
_cell.angle_gamma   90.00
#
_symmetry.space_group_name_H-M   'P 1'
#
loop_
_entity.id
_entity.type
_entity.pdbx_description
1 polymer ?
#
loop_
_entity_poly.entity_id
_entity_poly.type
_entity_poly.pdbx_seq_one_letter_code
_entity_poly.pdbx_strand_id
1 'polypeptide(L)'
;MKRSLFTCLALMSTSLLLAATPYSQQMVESHGLGDFYCNKAYKTELATTGWDYVSGLVANAVLKTWERYPDKVEYYEAVKAFADKNTKADGSMILNAWGTSALGASNIDDLAAGKIFFTLYKEELRKGNQADAKRYKAAATLIRNTLKYNHSRIANGLPGAGGFFHKASYPSQMWLDGLY
;
A
#
# COMPACT_ATOMS: atom_id res chain seq x y z
N MET A 1 50.24 -57.39 17.17
CA MET A 1 48.87 -56.95 17.53
C MET A 1 48.67 -55.51 17.05
N LYS A 2 48.05 -55.31 15.88
CA LYS A 2 47.73 -53.98 15.34
C LYS A 2 46.25 -53.69 15.62
N ARG A 3 45.95 -52.69 16.45
CA ARG A 3 44.57 -52.26 16.74
C ARG A 3 44.19 -51.19 15.72
N SER A 4 43.26 -51.52 14.83
CA SER A 4 42.60 -50.54 13.94
C SER A 4 41.53 -49.80 14.73
N LEU A 5 41.66 -48.47 14.85
CA LEU A 5 40.60 -47.59 15.33
C LEU A 5 39.69 -47.28 14.14
N PHE A 6 38.46 -47.78 14.17
CA PHE A 6 37.40 -47.35 13.26
C PHE A 6 36.76 -46.08 13.83
N THR A 7 37.04 -44.93 13.23
CA THR A 7 36.36 -43.67 13.54
C THR A 7 35.02 -43.67 12.79
N CYS A 8 33.93 -43.95 13.50
CA CYS A 8 32.58 -43.78 12.98
C CYS A 8 32.26 -42.28 12.88
N LEU A 9 32.34 -41.73 11.67
CA LEU A 9 31.85 -40.39 11.38
C LEU A 9 30.33 -40.45 11.26
N ALA A 10 29.63 -40.05 12.33
CA ALA A 10 28.17 -39.94 12.31
C ALA A 10 27.77 -38.74 11.44
N LEU A 11 27.23 -39.02 10.26
CA LEU A 11 26.52 -38.03 9.42
C LEU A 11 25.24 -37.62 10.17
N MET A 12 25.25 -36.49 10.87
CA MET A 12 24.02 -35.85 11.33
C MET A 12 23.31 -35.23 10.12
N SER A 13 22.30 -35.92 9.60
CA SER A 13 21.32 -35.32 8.70
C SER A 13 20.45 -34.35 9.51
N THR A 14 20.80 -33.06 9.48
CA THR A 14 19.86 -32.01 9.89
C THR A 14 18.76 -31.93 8.85
N SER A 15 17.66 -32.64 9.10
CA SER A 15 16.39 -32.40 8.44
C SER A 15 15.91 -31.00 8.84
N LEU A 16 16.14 -30.01 7.99
CA LEU A 16 15.46 -28.73 8.09
C LEU A 16 13.96 -28.99 7.89
N LEU A 17 13.18 -28.94 8.97
CA LEU A 17 11.74 -28.73 8.88
C LEU A 17 11.54 -27.34 8.26
N LEU A 18 11.15 -27.27 6.99
CA LEU A 18 10.66 -26.02 6.40
C LEU A 18 9.42 -25.59 7.19
N ALA A 19 9.52 -24.49 7.92
CA ALA A 19 8.34 -23.85 8.50
C ALA A 19 7.39 -23.44 7.36
N ALA A 20 6.09 -23.68 7.55
CA ALA A 20 5.09 -23.29 6.56
C ALA A 20 5.14 -21.77 6.35
N THR A 21 5.12 -21.33 5.08
CA THR A 21 5.08 -19.91 4.72
C THR A 21 3.85 -19.26 5.36
N PRO A 22 3.98 -18.10 6.05
CA PRO A 22 2.84 -17.42 6.66
C PRO A 22 1.78 -17.04 5.61
N TYR A 23 0.49 -17.12 5.95
CA TYR A 23 -0.60 -16.76 5.03
C TYR A 23 -0.50 -15.33 4.47
N SER A 24 0.09 -14.40 5.21
CA SER A 24 0.35 -13.04 4.70
C SER A 24 1.31 -13.05 3.51
N GLN A 25 2.38 -13.86 3.56
CA GLN A 25 3.31 -14.01 2.44
C GLN A 25 2.64 -14.77 1.29
N GLN A 26 1.94 -15.87 1.58
CA GLN A 26 1.22 -16.64 0.55
C GLN A 26 0.23 -15.74 -0.23
N MET A 27 -0.55 -14.92 0.48
CA MET A 27 -1.52 -14.00 -0.14
C MET A 27 -0.85 -12.89 -0.94
N VAL A 28 0.26 -12.34 -0.46
CA VAL A 28 1.04 -11.36 -1.22
C VAL A 28 1.62 -11.99 -2.49
N GLU A 29 2.19 -13.18 -2.39
CA GLU A 29 2.82 -13.87 -3.52
C GLU A 29 1.77 -14.32 -4.56
N SER A 30 0.58 -14.74 -4.13
CA SER A 30 -0.48 -15.18 -5.05
C SER A 30 -1.28 -14.02 -5.65
N HIS A 31 -1.65 -13.02 -4.84
CA HIS A 31 -2.59 -11.97 -5.24
C HIS A 31 -2.09 -10.53 -5.04
N GLY A 32 -1.13 -10.29 -4.15
CA GLY A 32 -0.54 -8.96 -3.98
C GLY A 32 0.42 -8.57 -5.10
N LEU A 33 1.23 -9.53 -5.55
CA LEU A 33 2.23 -9.38 -6.61
C LEU A 33 1.87 -10.18 -7.87
N GLY A 34 1.02 -11.20 -7.73
CA GLY A 34 0.37 -11.86 -8.85
C GLY A 34 -0.79 -11.02 -9.36
N ASP A 35 -1.98 -11.61 -9.39
CA ASP A 35 -3.18 -10.95 -9.89
C ASP A 35 -4.22 -10.67 -8.80
N PHE A 36 -5.07 -9.67 -9.04
CA PHE A 36 -6.17 -9.38 -8.15
C PHE A 36 -7.33 -8.72 -8.88
N TYR A 37 -8.52 -8.90 -8.33
CA TYR A 37 -9.71 -8.21 -8.80
C TYR A 37 -9.92 -6.92 -8.02
N CYS A 38 -10.10 -5.82 -8.77
CA CYS A 38 -10.75 -4.64 -8.25
C CYS A 38 -12.23 -4.66 -8.68
N ASN A 39 -13.07 -3.87 -8.01
CA ASN A 39 -14.51 -3.80 -8.26
C ASN A 39 -14.92 -3.58 -9.74
N LYS A 40 -14.03 -3.01 -10.55
CA LYS A 40 -14.29 -2.66 -11.95
C LYS A 40 -13.44 -3.43 -12.96
N ALA A 41 -12.37 -4.09 -12.53
CA ALA A 41 -11.41 -4.71 -13.44
C ALA A 41 -10.47 -5.69 -12.73
N TYR A 42 -10.12 -6.75 -13.44
CA TYR A 42 -8.97 -7.59 -13.14
C TYR A 42 -7.66 -6.83 -13.34
N LYS A 43 -6.69 -7.04 -12.45
CA LYS A 43 -5.35 -6.45 -12.47
C LYS A 43 -4.31 -7.57 -12.50
N THR A 44 -3.39 -7.47 -13.44
CA THR A 44 -2.32 -8.46 -13.64
C THR A 44 -1.08 -8.17 -12.79
N GLU A 45 -0.92 -6.94 -12.32
CA GLU A 45 0.27 -6.51 -11.59
C GLU A 45 -0.02 -5.24 -10.78
N LEU A 46 0.43 -5.22 -9.53
CA LEU A 46 0.27 -4.06 -8.65
C LEU A 46 1.08 -2.84 -9.11
N ALA A 47 2.35 -3.05 -9.48
CA ALA A 47 3.27 -1.97 -9.86
C ALA A 47 2.73 -1.07 -10.99
N THR A 48 1.95 -1.65 -11.89
CA THR A 48 1.44 -0.97 -13.09
C THR A 48 -0.05 -0.64 -13.02
N THR A 49 -0.75 -0.91 -11.91
CA THR A 49 -2.16 -0.53 -11.77
C THR A 49 -2.34 0.96 -11.47
N GLY A 50 -3.53 1.48 -11.79
CA GLY A 50 -3.92 2.86 -11.50
C GLY A 50 -4.39 3.07 -10.06
N TRP A 51 -4.31 4.31 -9.59
CA TRP A 51 -4.79 4.74 -8.29
C TRP A 51 -6.29 4.47 -8.11
N ASP A 52 -6.61 3.69 -7.08
CA ASP A 52 -7.97 3.35 -6.65
C ASP A 52 -7.88 2.84 -5.20
N TYR A 53 -8.97 2.92 -4.43
CA TYR A 53 -8.98 2.47 -3.05
C TYR A 53 -8.75 0.96 -2.90
N VAL A 54 -9.19 0.14 -3.87
CA VAL A 54 -8.97 -1.32 -3.84
C VAL A 54 -7.51 -1.65 -4.15
N SER A 55 -6.94 -1.07 -5.22
CA SER A 55 -5.51 -1.22 -5.53
C SER A 55 -4.64 -0.71 -4.37
N GLY A 56 -5.02 0.42 -3.77
CA GLY A 56 -4.33 0.98 -2.61
C GLY A 56 -4.46 0.14 -1.34
N LEU A 57 -5.58 -0.54 -1.13
CA LEU A 57 -5.76 -1.51 -0.05
C LEU A 57 -4.80 -2.69 -0.23
N VAL A 58 -4.73 -3.26 -1.44
CA VAL A 58 -3.78 -4.33 -1.78
C VAL A 58 -2.34 -3.84 -1.55
N ALA A 59 -1.98 -2.65 -2.07
CA ALA A 59 -0.67 -2.05 -1.85
C ALA A 59 -0.33 -1.90 -0.37
N ASN A 60 -1.27 -1.43 0.45
CA ASN A 60 -1.07 -1.29 1.88
C ASN A 60 -0.90 -2.66 2.57
N ALA A 61 -1.64 -3.69 2.17
CA ALA A 61 -1.49 -5.05 2.70
C ALA A 61 -0.13 -5.68 2.35
N VAL A 62 0.33 -5.51 1.11
CA VAL A 62 1.67 -5.92 0.65
C VAL A 62 2.74 -5.21 1.48
N LEU A 63 2.62 -3.88 1.65
CA LEU A 63 3.58 -3.08 2.40
C LEU A 63 3.61 -3.44 3.89
N LYS A 64 2.45 -3.72 4.50
CA LYS A 64 2.35 -4.20 5.89
C LYS A 64 2.99 -5.57 6.07
N THR A 65 2.91 -6.43 5.05
CA THR A 65 3.60 -7.73 5.06
C THR A 65 5.11 -7.54 4.96
N TRP A 66 5.58 -6.66 4.07
CA TRP A 66 7.00 -6.29 3.98
C TRP A 66 7.55 -5.73 5.31
N GLU A 67 6.80 -4.87 6.01
CA GLU A 67 7.23 -4.34 7.32
C GLU A 67 7.52 -5.46 8.34
N ARG A 68 6.91 -6.64 8.19
CA ARG A 68 7.16 -7.81 9.04
C ARG A 68 8.26 -8.73 8.50
N TYR A 69 8.53 -8.70 7.21
CA TYR A 69 9.51 -9.54 6.51
C TYR A 69 10.33 -8.67 5.53
N PRO A 70 11.20 -7.78 6.05
CA PRO A 70 11.86 -6.76 5.22
C PRO A 70 12.88 -7.31 4.22
N ASP A 71 13.25 -8.58 4.35
CA ASP A 71 14.07 -9.36 3.41
C ASP A 71 13.35 -9.66 2.09
N LYS A 72 12.01 -9.60 2.07
CA LYS A 72 11.17 -9.71 0.86
C LYS A 72 11.14 -8.39 0.10
N VAL A 73 12.29 -7.98 -0.45
CA VAL A 73 12.50 -6.67 -1.07
C VAL A 73 11.49 -6.37 -2.19
N GLU A 74 11.09 -7.40 -2.95
CA GLU A 74 10.14 -7.31 -4.04
C GLU A 74 8.75 -6.81 -3.60
N TYR A 75 8.39 -7.01 -2.33
CA TYR A 75 7.11 -6.53 -1.77
C TYR A 75 7.14 -5.00 -1.66
N TYR A 76 8.25 -4.45 -1.18
CA TYR A 76 8.45 -3.00 -1.09
C TYR A 76 8.53 -2.38 -2.49
N GLU A 77 9.31 -2.97 -3.38
CA GLU A 77 9.55 -2.45 -4.72
C GLU A 77 8.26 -2.35 -5.54
N ALA A 78 7.38 -3.36 -5.46
CA ALA A 78 6.08 -3.32 -6.13
C ALA A 78 5.19 -2.16 -5.65
N VAL A 79 5.14 -1.93 -4.32
CA VAL A 79 4.35 -0.83 -3.75
C VAL A 79 4.97 0.53 -4.07
N LYS A 80 6.31 0.63 -4.05
CA LYS A 80 7.02 1.84 -4.47
C LYS A 80 6.74 2.16 -5.94
N ALA A 81 6.80 1.16 -6.83
CA ALA A 81 6.49 1.33 -8.24
C ALA A 81 5.04 1.78 -8.46
N PHE A 82 4.08 1.19 -7.74
CA PHE A 82 2.69 1.64 -7.74
C PHE A 82 2.55 3.11 -7.30
N ALA A 83 3.20 3.49 -6.20
CA ALA A 83 3.18 4.87 -5.70
C ALA A 83 3.81 5.85 -6.70
N ASP A 84 4.94 5.47 -7.29
CA ASP A 84 5.70 6.30 -8.23
C ASP A 84 5.00 6.46 -9.58
N LYS A 85 4.30 5.43 -10.06
CA LYS A 85 3.45 5.53 -11.24
C LYS A 85 2.31 6.52 -11.04
N ASN A 86 1.70 6.50 -9.85
CA ASN A 86 0.46 7.21 -9.57
C ASN A 86 0.68 8.56 -8.85
N THR A 87 1.90 9.10 -8.86
CA THR A 87 2.21 10.38 -8.21
C THR A 87 3.17 11.16 -9.10
N LYS A 88 3.07 12.49 -9.18
CA LYS A 88 4.14 13.29 -9.81
C LYS A 88 5.47 13.14 -9.06
N ALA A 89 6.59 13.36 -9.76
CA ALA A 89 7.93 13.24 -9.19
C ALA A 89 8.20 14.18 -7.99
N ASP A 90 7.50 15.33 -7.95
CA ASP A 90 7.56 16.29 -6.85
C ASP A 90 6.48 16.08 -5.77
N GLY A 91 5.59 15.10 -5.95
CA GLY A 91 4.47 14.82 -5.04
C GLY A 91 3.30 15.81 -5.14
N SER A 92 3.31 16.71 -6.12
CA SER A 92 2.29 17.78 -6.26
C SER A 92 0.92 17.30 -6.73
N MET A 93 0.81 16.07 -7.25
CA MET A 93 -0.44 15.53 -7.78
C MET A 93 -0.46 13.99 -7.72
N ILE A 94 -1.61 13.44 -7.36
CA ILE A 94 -1.92 12.01 -7.50
C ILE A 94 -2.53 11.79 -8.88
N LEU A 95 -2.02 10.80 -9.61
CA LEU A 95 -2.32 10.54 -11.00
C LEU A 95 -3.27 9.34 -11.14
N ASN A 96 -4.26 9.48 -12.02
CA ASN A 96 -5.02 8.33 -12.51
C ASN A 96 -4.29 7.69 -13.71
N ALA A 97 -4.91 6.66 -14.31
CA ALA A 97 -4.33 5.92 -15.43
C ALA A 97 -4.06 6.78 -16.69
N TRP A 98 -4.67 7.95 -16.80
CA TRP A 98 -4.51 8.88 -17.93
C TRP A 98 -3.58 10.06 -17.59
N GLY A 99 -2.92 10.06 -16.44
CA GLY A 99 -1.98 11.12 -16.03
C GLY A 99 -2.65 12.42 -15.59
N THR A 100 -3.96 12.41 -15.35
CA THR A 100 -4.69 13.54 -14.75
C THR A 100 -4.98 13.26 -13.27
N SER A 101 -5.63 14.17 -12.55
CA SER A 101 -5.90 13.99 -11.12
C SER A 101 -6.70 12.71 -10.86
N ALA A 102 -6.20 11.86 -9.96
CA ALA A 102 -6.97 10.76 -9.38
C ALA A 102 -7.89 11.22 -8.24
N LEU A 103 -7.66 12.40 -7.67
CA LEU A 103 -8.53 12.95 -6.64
C LEU A 103 -9.72 13.65 -7.30
N GLY A 104 -10.88 13.02 -7.24
CA GLY A 104 -12.14 13.53 -7.76
C GLY A 104 -12.81 14.56 -6.84
N ALA A 105 -13.96 15.07 -7.28
CA ALA A 105 -14.73 16.05 -6.52
C ALA A 105 -15.26 15.44 -5.21
N SER A 106 -14.68 15.85 -4.08
CA SER A 106 -15.06 15.47 -2.72
C SER A 106 -15.35 13.97 -2.58
N ASN A 107 -14.49 13.10 -3.10
CA ASN A 107 -14.65 11.64 -3.09
C ASN A 107 -13.67 11.00 -2.10
N ILE A 108 -14.18 10.39 -1.02
CA ILE A 108 -13.35 9.94 0.09
C ILE A 108 -12.55 8.67 -0.25
N ASP A 109 -13.05 7.85 -1.18
CA ASP A 109 -12.39 6.63 -1.64
C ASP A 109 -11.02 6.93 -2.26
N ASP A 110 -10.89 8.08 -2.93
CA ASP A 110 -9.65 8.46 -3.62
C ASP A 110 -8.48 8.71 -2.65
N LEU A 111 -8.74 8.79 -1.35
CA LEU A 111 -7.78 9.20 -0.33
C LEU A 111 -7.14 8.00 0.41
N ALA A 112 -7.86 6.89 0.54
CA ALA A 112 -7.47 5.76 1.40
C ALA A 112 -6.13 5.14 0.99
N ALA A 113 -5.84 5.08 -0.31
CA ALA A 113 -4.59 4.59 -0.86
C ALA A 113 -3.36 5.40 -0.39
N GLY A 114 -3.55 6.66 0.02
CA GLY A 114 -2.48 7.54 0.52
C GLY A 114 -1.75 7.04 1.77
N LYS A 115 -2.31 6.06 2.49
CA LYS A 115 -1.69 5.48 3.70
C LYS A 115 -0.32 4.87 3.43
N ILE A 116 -0.06 4.38 2.21
CA ILE A 116 1.24 3.79 1.85
C ILE A 116 2.40 4.79 1.96
N PHE A 117 2.13 6.08 1.74
CA PHE A 117 3.18 7.11 1.75
C PHE A 117 3.87 7.26 3.11
N PHE A 118 3.22 6.91 4.22
CA PHE A 118 3.84 7.01 5.55
C PHE A 118 4.98 6.00 5.71
N THR A 119 4.79 4.76 5.28
CA THR A 119 5.82 3.72 5.38
C THR A 119 6.89 3.93 4.30
N LEU A 120 6.50 4.26 3.07
CA LEU A 120 7.46 4.60 2.00
C LEU A 120 8.35 5.78 2.40
N TYR A 121 7.77 6.85 2.97
CA TYR A 121 8.53 8.01 3.46
C TYR A 121 9.61 7.63 4.48
N LYS A 122 9.23 6.84 5.50
CA LYS A 122 10.16 6.40 6.55
C LYS A 122 11.29 5.56 5.97
N GLU A 123 10.97 4.68 5.04
CA GLU A 123 11.96 3.79 4.43
C GLU A 123 12.93 4.53 3.51
N GLU A 124 12.44 5.46 2.67
CA GLU A 124 13.32 6.26 1.83
C GLU A 124 14.23 7.19 2.66
N LEU A 125 13.74 7.73 3.78
CA LEU A 125 14.61 8.42 4.74
C LEU A 125 15.71 7.51 5.30
N ARG A 126 15.36 6.29 5.69
CA ARG A 126 16.31 5.30 6.21
C ARG A 126 17.38 4.94 5.17
N LYS A 127 16.99 4.82 3.90
CA LYS A 127 17.88 4.58 2.75
C LYS A 127 18.72 5.81 2.34
N GLY A 128 18.45 6.99 2.91
CA GLY A 128 19.10 8.24 2.52
C GLY A 128 18.56 8.86 1.21
N ASN A 129 17.49 8.32 0.64
CA ASN A 129 16.84 8.85 -0.56
C ASN A 129 15.92 10.03 -0.21
N GLN A 130 16.52 11.20 -0.11
CA GLN A 130 15.80 12.44 0.23
C GLN A 130 14.82 12.88 -0.86
N ALA A 131 15.02 12.50 -2.12
CA ALA A 131 14.16 12.90 -3.23
C ALA A 131 12.78 12.24 -3.09
N ASP A 132 12.73 10.92 -2.99
CA ASP A 132 11.46 10.19 -2.84
C ASP A 132 10.83 10.42 -1.47
N ALA A 133 11.62 10.57 -0.41
CA ALA A 133 11.08 10.96 0.89
C ALA A 133 10.32 12.31 0.81
N LYS A 134 10.87 13.32 0.14
CA LYS A 134 10.17 14.61 -0.07
C LYS A 134 8.91 14.43 -0.91
N ARG A 135 8.99 13.65 -1.99
CA ARG A 135 7.85 13.32 -2.87
C ARG A 135 6.70 12.69 -2.09
N TYR A 136 6.95 11.64 -1.30
CA TYR A 136 5.91 10.94 -0.55
C TYR A 136 5.32 11.81 0.57
N LYS A 137 6.14 12.63 1.24
CA LYS A 137 5.64 13.61 2.20
C LYS A 137 4.72 14.64 1.53
N ALA A 138 5.10 15.15 0.36
CA ALA A 138 4.30 16.11 -0.39
C ALA A 138 2.95 15.49 -0.82
N ALA A 139 2.97 14.27 -1.34
CA ALA A 139 1.76 13.54 -1.74
C ALA A 139 0.82 13.27 -0.56
N ALA A 140 1.34 12.81 0.58
CA ALA A 140 0.55 12.62 1.80
C ALA A 140 -0.04 13.95 2.32
N THR A 141 0.74 15.04 2.23
CA THR A 141 0.28 16.38 2.62
C THR A 141 -0.84 16.88 1.71
N LEU A 142 -0.73 16.65 0.40
CA LEU A 142 -1.78 16.96 -0.58
C LEU A 142 -3.09 16.23 -0.21
N ILE A 143 -3.06 14.90 -0.05
CA ILE A 143 -4.24 14.10 0.29
C ILE A 143 -4.90 14.59 1.59
N ARG A 144 -4.09 14.80 2.64
CA ARG A 144 -4.58 15.30 3.93
C ARG A 144 -5.24 16.68 3.78
N ASN A 145 -4.62 17.57 3.02
CA ASN A 145 -5.14 18.94 2.82
C ASN A 145 -6.41 18.94 1.97
N THR A 146 -6.51 18.08 0.95
CA THR A 146 -7.75 17.85 0.20
C THR A 146 -8.88 17.44 1.14
N LEU A 147 -8.66 16.44 2.01
CA LEU A 147 -9.66 16.02 3.00
C LEU A 147 -10.05 17.16 3.94
N LYS A 148 -9.07 17.88 4.49
CA LYS A 148 -9.33 18.88 5.53
C LYS A 148 -10.04 20.13 4.98
N TYR A 149 -9.58 20.63 3.83
CA TYR A 149 -9.93 21.96 3.36
C TYR A 149 -10.91 21.95 2.18
N ASN A 150 -10.94 20.89 1.38
CA ASN A 150 -11.69 20.86 0.12
C ASN A 150 -12.84 19.84 0.12
N HIS A 151 -12.88 18.92 1.09
CA HIS A 151 -13.92 17.90 1.16
C HIS A 151 -15.21 18.44 1.78
N SER A 152 -16.33 18.19 1.11
CA SER A 152 -17.65 18.64 1.54
C SER A 152 -18.04 18.02 2.88
N ARG A 153 -18.73 18.83 3.69
CA ARG A 153 -19.26 18.41 4.99
C ARG A 153 -20.75 18.67 5.09
N ILE A 154 -21.44 17.87 5.90
CA ILE A 154 -22.84 18.07 6.25
C ILE A 154 -22.99 19.44 6.92
N ALA A 155 -23.89 20.25 6.39
CA ALA A 155 -24.16 21.60 6.87
C ALA A 155 -24.67 21.59 8.32
N ASN A 156 -24.45 22.71 9.01
CA ASN A 156 -24.99 22.93 10.35
C ASN A 156 -26.52 22.78 10.36
N GLY A 157 -27.07 22.22 11.44
CA GLY A 157 -28.51 22.02 11.60
C GLY A 157 -29.08 20.73 11.01
N LEU A 158 -28.26 19.93 10.32
CA LEU A 158 -28.64 18.59 9.85
C LEU A 158 -28.06 17.49 10.76
N PRO A 159 -28.71 16.30 10.86
CA PRO A 159 -28.10 15.14 11.49
C PRO A 159 -26.73 14.82 10.86
N GLY A 160 -25.71 14.59 11.69
CA GLY A 160 -24.35 14.34 11.22
C GLY A 160 -23.57 15.59 10.80
N ALA A 161 -24.01 16.80 11.18
CA ALA A 161 -23.31 18.06 10.89
C ALA A 161 -21.78 17.98 11.12
N GLY A 162 -21.03 18.52 10.17
CA GLY A 162 -19.56 18.45 10.15
C GLY A 162 -18.99 17.14 9.62
N GLY A 163 -19.79 16.08 9.50
CA GLY A 163 -19.39 14.82 8.88
C GLY A 163 -19.06 14.98 7.40
N PHE A 164 -18.06 14.24 6.92
CA PHE A 164 -17.68 14.28 5.50
C PHE A 164 -18.74 13.63 4.62
N PHE A 165 -19.02 14.24 3.47
CA PHE A 165 -19.76 13.53 2.42
C PHE A 165 -18.95 12.31 2.00
N HIS A 166 -19.60 11.20 1.69
CA HIS A 166 -18.89 10.07 1.10
C HIS A 166 -18.34 10.47 -0.28
N LYS A 167 -19.18 11.07 -1.14
CA LYS A 167 -18.79 11.66 -2.44
C LYS A 167 -19.58 12.93 -2.73
N ALA A 168 -19.09 13.82 -3.61
CA ALA A 168 -19.89 14.97 -4.08
C ALA A 168 -21.24 14.54 -4.70
N SER A 169 -21.28 13.39 -5.39
CA SER A 169 -22.50 12.80 -5.96
C SER A 169 -23.45 12.19 -4.91
N TYR A 170 -23.03 12.11 -3.65
CA TYR A 170 -23.83 11.62 -2.51
C TYR A 170 -23.96 12.73 -1.46
N PRO A 171 -24.70 13.81 -1.78
CA PRO A 171 -24.78 14.98 -0.92
C PRO A 171 -25.35 14.62 0.45
N SER A 172 -24.67 15.07 1.50
CA SER A 172 -25.05 14.86 2.91
C SER A 172 -25.16 13.40 3.34
N GLN A 173 -24.48 12.48 2.65
CA GLN A 173 -24.43 11.06 3.04
C GLN A 173 -23.08 10.72 3.65
N MET A 174 -23.12 10.04 4.81
CA MET A 174 -21.97 9.41 5.44
C MET A 174 -22.14 7.90 5.33
N TRP A 175 -21.12 7.22 4.83
CA TRP A 175 -21.09 5.77 4.75
C TRP A 175 -19.98 5.23 5.66
N LEU A 176 -20.15 4.02 6.18
CA LEU A 176 -19.23 3.44 7.18
C LEU A 176 -17.83 3.20 6.63
N ASP A 177 -17.72 2.83 5.36
CA ASP A 177 -16.47 2.67 4.63
C ASP A 177 -15.63 3.96 4.58
N GLY A 178 -16.27 5.13 4.53
CA GLY A 178 -15.59 6.43 4.58
C GLY A 178 -14.86 6.72 5.90
N LEU A 179 -15.06 5.91 6.94
CA LEU A 179 -14.28 6.00 8.18
C LEU A 179 -12.88 5.38 8.04
N TYR A 180 -12.70 4.42 7.12
CA TYR A 180 -11.44 3.70 6.94
C TYR A 180 -10.34 4.60 6.37
#